data_AF-A0A7D9J8P3-F1
#
_entry.id   AF-A0A7D9J8P3-F1
#
_cell.length_a   1.000
_cell.length_b   1.000
_cell.length_c   1.000
_cell.angle_alpha   90.00
_cell.angle_beta   90.00
_cell.angle_gamma   90.00
#
_symmetry.space_group_name_H-M   'P 1'
#
loop_
_entity.id
_entity.type
_entity.pdbx_description
1 polymer ?
#
loop_
_entity_poly.entity_id
_entity_poly.type
_entity_poly.pdbx_seq_one_letter_code
_entity_poly.pdbx_strand_id
1 'polypeptide(L)'
;MKDYLNPLIRRKPDEIILHIGTNNLKDAAMEPQSLAEGISSLALQINTNSPTTKISVSSLITRQDNSSLINKLNETNKRLKA
;
A
#
# COMPACT_ATOMS: atom_id res chain seq x y z
N MET A 1 -2.16 10.31 -4.88
CA MET A 1 -3.39 9.62 -4.44
C MET A 1 -4.30 10.71 -3.85
N LYS A 2 -5.40 11.08 -4.53
CA LYS A 2 -6.25 12.22 -4.10
C LYS A 2 -7.25 11.82 -3.01
N ASP A 3 -7.66 10.56 -2.99
CA ASP A 3 -8.57 10.01 -2.00
C ASP A 3 -7.85 8.90 -1.22
N TYR A 4 -7.68 9.10 0.09
CA TYR A 4 -7.16 8.09 0.99
C TYR A 4 -8.34 7.34 1.63
N LEU A 5 -8.26 6.02 1.68
CA LEU A 5 -9.11 5.24 2.59
C LEU A 5 -8.76 5.69 4.02
N ASN A 6 -9.74 6.15 4.79
CA ASN A 6 -9.57 6.43 6.22
C ASN A 6 -10.16 5.27 7.04
N PRO A 7 -9.38 4.22 7.35
CA PRO A 7 -9.87 3.08 8.08
C PRO A 7 -10.27 3.46 9.50
N LEU A 8 -11.55 3.24 9.85
CA LEU A 8 -12.06 3.41 11.20
C LEU A 8 -11.81 2.14 12.01
N ILE A 9 -10.73 2.13 12.80
CA ILE A 9 -10.33 0.98 13.61
C ILE A 9 -11.08 1.01 14.95
N ARG A 10 -12.33 0.54 14.95
CA ARG A 10 -13.20 0.58 16.15
C ARG A 10 -12.92 -0.54 17.16
N ARG A 11 -12.39 -1.68 16.71
CA ARG A 11 -12.22 -2.89 17.53
C ARG A 11 -10.83 -3.08 18.12
N LYS A 12 -9.90 -2.13 17.93
CA LYS A 12 -8.50 -2.20 18.41
C LYS A 12 -7.87 -3.60 18.13
N PRO A 13 -7.77 -4.02 16.87
CA PRO A 13 -7.17 -5.29 16.53
C PRO A 13 -5.69 -5.31 16.92
N ASP A 14 -5.18 -6.48 17.23
CA ASP A 14 -3.76 -6.67 17.55
C ASP A 14 -2.88 -6.48 16.31
N GLU A 15 -3.37 -6.86 15.12
CA GLU A 15 -2.64 -6.73 13.86
C GLU A 15 -3.56 -6.35 12.67
N ILE A 16 -3.04 -5.53 11.77
CA ILE A 16 -3.65 -5.18 10.47
C ILE A 16 -2.65 -5.50 9.35
N ILE A 17 -3.12 -6.24 8.34
CA ILE A 17 -2.36 -6.51 7.12
C ILE A 17 -2.91 -5.65 5.99
N LEU A 18 -2.10 -4.73 5.48
CA LEU A 18 -2.42 -3.86 4.35
C LEU A 18 -2.02 -4.52 3.04
N HIS A 19 -3.00 -4.91 2.24
CA HIS A 19 -2.81 -5.42 0.88
C HIS A 19 -3.52 -4.50 -0.12
N ILE A 20 -2.83 -3.44 -0.56
CA ILE A 20 -3.41 -2.36 -1.37
C ILE A 20 -2.45 -1.91 -2.48
N GLY A 21 -2.94 -1.09 -3.41
CA GLY A 21 -2.14 -0.41 -4.43
C GLY A 21 -2.22 -1.01 -5.84
N THR A 22 -2.81 -2.20 -6.01
CA THR A 22 -2.91 -2.88 -7.32
C THR A 22 -3.69 -2.07 -8.35
N ASN A 23 -4.72 -1.32 -7.91
CA ASN A 23 -5.50 -0.44 -8.79
C ASN A 23 -4.71 0.78 -9.26
N ASN A 24 -3.79 1.28 -8.43
CA ASN A 24 -2.96 2.44 -8.75
C ASN A 24 -1.87 2.13 -9.77
N LEU A 25 -1.50 0.86 -9.95
CA LEU A 25 -0.54 0.46 -10.97
C LEU A 25 -1.02 0.80 -12.39
N LYS A 26 -2.34 0.75 -12.64
CA LYS A 26 -2.96 1.05 -13.94
C LYS A 26 -2.88 2.52 -14.34
N ASP A 27 -2.71 3.41 -13.37
CA ASP A 27 -2.59 4.85 -13.62
C ASP A 27 -1.20 5.13 -14.19
N ALA A 28 -1.13 5.49 -15.47
CA ALA A 28 0.11 5.76 -16.17
C ALA A 28 0.92 6.90 -15.54
N ALA A 29 0.25 7.87 -14.89
CA ALA A 29 0.92 9.01 -14.25
C ALA A 29 1.40 8.72 -12.83
N MET A 30 1.04 7.56 -12.26
CA MET A 30 1.42 7.21 -10.90
C MET A 30 2.85 6.62 -10.88
N GLU A 31 3.82 7.30 -10.29
CA GLU A 31 5.17 6.75 -10.18
C GLU A 31 5.29 5.66 -9.09
N PRO A 32 6.17 4.64 -9.27
CA PRO A 32 6.37 3.59 -8.26
C PRO A 32 6.70 4.13 -6.87
N GLN A 33 7.46 5.23 -6.80
CA GLN A 33 7.83 5.90 -5.56
C GLN A 33 6.61 6.54 -4.88
N SER A 34 5.84 7.33 -5.61
CA SER A 34 4.63 7.97 -5.08
C SER A 34 3.60 6.96 -4.59
N LEU A 35 3.50 5.80 -5.25
CA LEU A 35 2.66 4.70 -4.79
C LEU A 35 3.17 4.10 -3.46
N ALA A 36 4.47 3.81 -3.37
CA ALA A 36 5.07 3.27 -2.14
C ALA A 36 4.91 4.26 -0.96
N GLU A 37 5.18 5.55 -1.19
CA GLU A 37 5.01 6.61 -0.20
C GLU A 37 3.55 6.74 0.26
N GLY A 38 2.59 6.64 -0.66
CA GLY A 38 1.16 6.65 -0.30
C GLY A 38 0.75 5.49 0.59
N ILE A 39 1.28 4.28 0.32
CA ILE A 39 1.03 3.09 1.14
C ILE A 39 1.67 3.26 2.53
N SER A 40 2.93 3.70 2.59
CA SER A 40 3.64 3.94 3.85
C SER A 40 3.00 5.05 4.68
N SER A 41 2.51 6.12 4.04
CA SER A 41 1.81 7.22 4.70
C SER A 41 0.50 6.73 5.32
N LEU A 42 -0.25 5.87 4.63
CA LEU A 42 -1.46 5.26 5.19
C LEU A 42 -1.14 4.35 6.39
N ALA A 43 -0.10 3.52 6.28
CA ALA A 43 0.35 2.70 7.40
C ALA A 43 0.74 3.55 8.61
N LEU A 44 1.48 4.65 8.39
CA LEU A 44 1.84 5.59 9.45
C LEU A 44 0.60 6.24 10.08
N GLN A 45 -0.37 6.68 9.28
CA GLN A 45 -1.61 7.29 9.77
C GLN A 45 -2.42 6.30 10.64
N ILE A 46 -2.49 5.04 10.22
CA ILE A 46 -3.11 3.97 11.03
C ILE A 46 -2.37 3.80 12.35
N ASN A 47 -1.04 3.78 12.33
CA ASN A 47 -0.22 3.64 13.52
C ASN A 47 -0.43 4.82 14.49
N THR A 48 -0.51 6.05 13.98
CA THR A 48 -0.80 7.25 14.79
C THR A 48 -2.18 7.17 15.45
N ASN A 49 -3.19 6.68 14.72
CA ASN A 49 -4.55 6.55 15.24
C ASN A 49 -4.76 5.34 16.16
N SER A 50 -3.90 4.32 16.05
CA SER A 50 -4.01 3.05 16.77
C SER A 50 -2.60 2.51 17.08
N PRO A 51 -1.88 3.11 18.04
CA PRO A 51 -0.46 2.82 18.30
C PRO A 51 -0.21 1.43 18.87
N THR A 52 -1.25 0.76 19.38
CA THR A 52 -1.17 -0.61 19.91
C THR A 52 -1.36 -1.67 18.83
N THR A 53 -1.77 -1.28 17.62
CA THR A 53 -2.04 -2.21 16.53
C THR A 53 -0.79 -2.39 15.69
N LYS A 54 -0.33 -3.63 15.56
CA LYS A 54 0.77 -3.98 14.65
C LYS A 54 0.30 -3.82 13.20
N ILE A 55 1.13 -3.23 12.36
CA ILE A 55 0.81 -3.02 10.94
C ILE A 55 1.83 -3.74 10.09
N SER A 56 1.33 -4.57 9.18
CA SER A 56 2.12 -5.32 8.22
C SER A 56 1.69 -4.93 6.81
N VAL A 57 2.63 -4.53 5.95
CA VAL A 57 2.33 -4.22 4.54
C VAL A 57 2.65 -5.45 3.68
N SER A 58 1.64 -5.97 3.00
CA SER A 58 1.82 -7.04 2.02
C SER A 58 2.40 -6.48 0.73
N SER A 59 3.33 -7.22 0.11
CA SER A 59 3.78 -6.94 -1.25
C SER A 59 2.62 -7.02 -2.25
N LEU A 60 2.70 -6.20 -3.30
CA LEU A 60 1.82 -6.23 -4.46
C LEU A 60 2.05 -7.51 -5.26
N ILE A 61 0.97 -8.11 -5.74
CA ILE A 61 0.99 -9.31 -6.58
C ILE A 61 0.74 -8.96 -8.05
N THR A 62 1.45 -9.65 -8.94
CA THR A 62 1.28 -9.49 -10.39
C THR A 62 -0.07 -10.07 -10.80
N ARG A 63 -0.75 -9.39 -11.72
CA ARG A 63 -1.88 -10.00 -12.41
C ARG A 63 -1.37 -10.64 -13.70
N GLN A 64 -1.74 -11.89 -13.94
CA GLN A 64 -1.31 -12.64 -15.14
C GLN A 64 -1.83 -12.04 -16.45
N ASP A 65 -2.89 -11.22 -16.40
CA ASP A 65 -3.52 -10.60 -17.57
C ASP A 65 -2.83 -9.32 -18.06
N ASN A 66 -1.86 -8.77 -17.31
CA ASN A 66 -1.20 -7.53 -17.71
C ASN A 66 0.29 -7.48 -17.34
N SER A 67 1.11 -8.02 -18.23
CA SER A 67 2.57 -8.06 -18.11
C SER A 67 3.22 -6.67 -18.16
N SER A 68 2.57 -5.66 -18.76
CA SER A 68 3.11 -4.29 -18.84
C SER A 68 3.28 -3.63 -17.46
N LEU A 69 2.56 -4.11 -16.44
CA LEU A 69 2.60 -3.57 -15.08
C LEU A 69 3.67 -4.21 -14.19
N ILE A 70 4.34 -5.28 -14.66
CA ILE A 70 5.28 -6.07 -13.85
C ILE A 70 6.47 -5.22 -13.39
N ASN A 71 7.06 -4.41 -14.27
CA ASN A 71 8.22 -3.59 -13.92
C ASN A 71 7.87 -2.57 -12.83
N LYS A 72 6.76 -1.86 -13.01
CA LYS A 72 6.23 -0.89 -12.05
C LYS A 72 5.93 -1.55 -10.69
N LEU A 73 5.32 -2.72 -10.70
CA LEU A 73 5.05 -3.51 -9.51
C LEU A 73 6.33 -3.91 -8.77
N ASN A 74 7.32 -4.44 -9.49
CA ASN A 74 8.58 -4.86 -8.90
C ASN A 74 9.32 -3.68 -8.27
N GLU A 75 9.28 -2.53 -8.93
CA GLU A 75 9.85 -1.28 -8.43
C GLU A 75 9.15 -0.74 -7.19
N THR A 76 7.82 -0.80 -7.12
CA THR A 76 7.07 -0.43 -5.90
C THR A 76 7.39 -1.41 -4.77
N ASN A 77 7.39 -2.71 -5.03
CA ASN A 77 7.71 -3.73 -4.02
C ASN A 77 9.13 -3.60 -3.47
N LYS A 78 10.12 -3.23 -4.29
CA LYS A 78 11.48 -2.95 -3.82
C LYS A 78 11.50 -1.80 -2.80
N ARG A 79 10.69 -0.77 -3.04
CA ARG A 79 10.62 0.42 -2.17
C ARG A 79 9.83 0.16 -0.88
N LEU A 80 8.84 -0.75 -0.91
CA LEU A 80 8.11 -1.20 0.27
C LEU A 80 8.91 -2.12 1.20
N LYS A 81 10.00 -2.71 0.70
CA LYS A 81 10.91 -3.58 1.49
C LYS A 81 12.03 -2.80 2.19
N ALA A 82 12.22 -1.53 1.85
CA ALA A 82 13.26 -0.66 2.42
C ALA A 82 12.79 -0.04 3.73
#